data_AF-A0A453L2J4-F1
#
_entry.id   AF-A0A453L2J4-F1
#
_cell.length_a   1.000
_cell.length_b   1.000
_cell.length_c   1.000
_cell.angle_alpha   90.00
_cell.angle_beta   90.00
_cell.angle_gamma   90.00
#
_symmetry.space_group_name_H-M   'P 1'
#
loop_
_entity.id
_entity.type
_entity.pdbx_description
1 polymer ?
#
loop_
_entity_poly.entity_id
_entity_poly.type
_entity_poly.pdbx_seq_one_letter_code
_entity_poly.pdbx_strand_id
1 'polypeptide(L)'
;FGHFGIATDDVAKTVELIRAKGGKVTREPGPVKGGKTVIAFIEDPDGYKFEILERPGTPEPLGQVMLRVGDLDRAISFYEKACGMKLLRKRDNPEYKVISMLNLLSNFL
;
A
#
# COMPACT_ATOMS: atom_id res chain seq x y z
N PHE A 1 12.05 -1.90 -5.10
CA PHE A 1 10.67 -1.38 -5.19
C PHE A 1 9.75 -2.19 -4.27
N GLY A 2 8.76 -1.54 -3.65
CA GLY A 2 7.74 -2.21 -2.84
C GLY A 2 6.56 -2.62 -3.70
N HIS A 3 5.54 -1.76 -3.74
CA HIS A 3 4.29 -1.96 -4.47
C HIS A 3 3.53 -0.64 -4.65
N PHE A 4 2.53 -0.64 -5.51
CA PHE A 4 1.47 0.37 -5.54
C PHE A 4 0.26 -0.10 -4.73
N GLY A 5 -0.52 0.80 -4.15
CA GLY A 5 -1.76 0.45 -3.45
C GLY A 5 -3.00 1.02 -4.13
N ILE A 6 -3.96 0.14 -4.42
CA ILE A 6 -5.27 0.48 -4.97
C ILE A 6 -6.34 0.11 -3.94
N ALA A 7 -7.17 1.08 -3.60
CA ALA A 7 -8.31 0.89 -2.73
C ALA A 7 -9.59 0.56 -3.50
N THR A 8 -10.40 -0.29 -2.90
CA THR A 8 -11.68 -0.75 -3.44
C THR A 8 -12.69 -0.92 -2.31
N ASP A 9 -13.97 -0.94 -2.65
CA ASP A 9 -15.05 -1.17 -1.70
C ASP A 9 -15.12 -2.66 -1.27
N ASP A 10 -14.70 -3.57 -2.15
CA ASP A 10 -14.74 -5.03 -1.94
C ASP A 10 -13.52 -5.69 -2.59
N VAL A 11 -12.59 -6.16 -1.74
CA VAL A 11 -11.34 -6.77 -2.20
C VAL A 11 -11.59 -8.12 -2.86
N ALA A 12 -12.49 -8.93 -2.30
CA ALA A 12 -12.76 -10.27 -2.82
C ALA A 12 -13.30 -10.19 -4.25
N LYS A 13 -14.32 -9.35 -4.47
CA LYS A 13 -14.89 -9.13 -5.80
C LYS A 13 -13.88 -8.57 -6.80
N THR A 14 -13.05 -7.63 -6.35
CA THR A 14 -12.01 -7.02 -7.20
C THR A 14 -10.97 -8.07 -7.63
N VAL A 15 -10.54 -8.93 -6.71
CA VAL A 15 -9.56 -9.99 -6.99
C VAL A 15 -10.11 -11.05 -7.92
N GLU A 16 -11.37 -11.47 -7.76
CA GLU A 16 -12.00 -12.40 -8.71
C GLU A 16 -12.09 -11.81 -10.12
N LEU A 17 -12.39 -10.50 -10.24
CA LEU A 17 -12.40 -9.82 -11.53
C LEU A 17 -11.00 -9.80 -12.16
N ILE A 18 -9.96 -9.48 -11.39
CA ILE A 18 -8.57 -9.47 -11.85
C ILE A 18 -8.15 -10.87 -12.31
N ARG A 19 -8.45 -11.90 -11.52
CA ARG A 19 -8.18 -13.31 -11.86
C ARG A 19 -8.86 -13.71 -13.15
N ALA A 20 -10.14 -13.36 -13.32
CA ALA A 20 -10.90 -13.66 -14.54
C ALA A 20 -10.35 -12.94 -15.79
N LYS A 21 -9.58 -11.85 -15.61
CA LYS A 21 -8.89 -11.13 -16.69
C LYS A 21 -7.44 -11.55 -16.90
N GLY A 22 -7.00 -12.64 -16.26
CA GLY A 22 -5.64 -13.17 -16.39
C GLY A 22 -4.60 -12.52 -15.48
N GLY A 23 -5.03 -11.67 -14.53
CA GLY A 23 -4.13 -11.12 -13.52
C GLY A 23 -3.70 -12.18 -12.51
N LYS A 24 -2.46 -12.08 -12.04
CA LYS A 24 -1.87 -13.06 -11.12
C LYS A 24 -2.11 -12.62 -9.67
N VAL A 25 -2.80 -13.46 -8.90
CA VAL A 25 -2.96 -13.27 -7.45
C VAL A 25 -1.77 -13.89 -6.73
N THR A 26 -1.03 -13.09 -5.96
CA THR A 26 0.16 -13.52 -5.20
C THR A 26 -0.08 -13.61 -3.70
N ARG A 27 -1.15 -12.98 -3.21
CA ARG A 27 -1.69 -13.20 -1.87
C ARG A 27 -3.21 -13.06 -1.94
N GLU A 28 -3.91 -14.11 -1.55
CA GLU A 28 -5.38 -14.12 -1.51
C GLU A 28 -5.96 -13.07 -0.56
N PRO A 29 -7.22 -12.62 -0.79
CA PRO A 29 -7.92 -11.71 0.10
C PRO A 29 -7.94 -12.21 1.54
N GLY A 30 -7.54 -11.36 2.47
CA GLY A 30 -7.59 -11.67 3.89
C GLY A 30 -7.06 -10.54 4.76
N PRO A 31 -7.35 -10.55 6.07
CA PRO A 31 -6.93 -9.51 6.98
C PRO A 31 -5.41 -9.38 7.03
N VAL A 32 -4.91 -8.15 7.18
CA VAL A 32 -3.50 -7.90 7.51
C VAL A 32 -3.14 -8.58 8.84
N LYS A 33 -1.90 -9.08 8.96
CA LYS A 33 -1.39 -9.62 10.23
C LYS A 33 -1.52 -8.55 11.32
N GLY A 34 -2.25 -8.85 12.39
CA GLY A 34 -2.48 -7.93 13.51
C GLY A 34 -3.46 -6.78 13.25
N GLY A 35 -4.29 -6.87 12.20
CA GLY A 35 -5.34 -5.87 11.95
C GLY A 35 -6.59 -6.48 11.31
N LYS A 36 -7.58 -5.62 11.03
CA LYS A 36 -8.88 -6.03 10.46
C LYS A 36 -9.03 -5.72 8.97
N THR A 37 -8.20 -4.82 8.43
CA THR A 37 -8.25 -4.43 7.02
C THR A 37 -7.99 -5.63 6.12
N VAL A 38 -8.93 -5.93 5.24
CA VAL A 38 -8.79 -6.96 4.21
C VAL A 38 -7.89 -6.39 3.11
N ILE A 39 -6.90 -7.17 2.72
CA ILE A 39 -6.01 -6.85 1.60
C ILE A 39 -5.77 -8.09 0.74
N ALA A 40 -5.33 -7.89 -0.50
CA ALA A 40 -4.78 -8.91 -1.38
C ALA A 40 -3.53 -8.37 -2.09
N PHE A 41 -2.69 -9.24 -2.64
CA PHE A 41 -1.62 -8.83 -3.55
C PHE A 41 -1.81 -9.46 -4.92
N ILE A 42 -1.63 -8.65 -5.95
CA ILE A 42 -1.65 -9.07 -7.35
C ILE A 42 -0.38 -8.59 -8.06
N GLU A 43 -0.06 -9.24 -9.16
CA GLU A 43 0.95 -8.80 -10.13
C GLU A 43 0.27 -8.46 -11.46
N ASP A 44 0.67 -7.35 -12.07
CA ASP A 44 0.29 -7.00 -13.43
C ASP A 44 1.10 -7.83 -14.46
N PRO A 45 0.83 -7.70 -15.76
CA PRO A 45 1.54 -8.47 -16.79
C PRO A 45 3.05 -8.27 -16.82
N ASP A 46 3.54 -7.12 -16.35
CA ASP A 46 4.96 -6.77 -16.31
C ASP A 46 5.64 -7.16 -14.98
N GLY A 47 4.88 -7.71 -14.03
CA GLY A 47 5.36 -8.17 -12.72
C GLY A 47 5.40 -7.08 -11.64
N TYR A 48 4.81 -5.91 -11.88
CA TYR A 48 4.63 -4.91 -10.83
C TYR A 48 3.60 -5.38 -9.81
N LYS A 49 3.93 -5.18 -8.53
CA LYS A 49 3.10 -5.61 -7.42
C LYS A 49 2.12 -4.51 -7.03
N PHE A 50 0.87 -4.93 -6.85
CA PHE A 50 -0.21 -4.08 -6.34
C PHE A 50 -0.79 -4.70 -5.06
N GLU A 51 -0.93 -3.88 -4.03
CA GLU A 51 -1.76 -4.16 -2.85
C GLU A 51 -3.18 -3.67 -3.15
N ILE A 52 -4.15 -4.59 -3.15
CA ILE A 52 -5.57 -4.24 -3.22
C ILE A 52 -6.08 -4.14 -1.80
N LEU A 53 -6.57 -2.97 -1.38
CA LEU A 53 -6.97 -2.70 0.00
C LEU A 53 -8.46 -2.37 0.11
N GLU A 54 -9.14 -2.94 1.10
CA GLU A 54 -10.55 -2.66 1.32
C GLU A 54 -10.70 -1.33 2.08
N ARG A 55 -11.24 -0.32 1.39
CA ARG A 55 -11.52 1.01 1.95
C ARG A 55 -12.71 1.63 1.22
N PRO A 56 -13.93 1.32 1.66
CA PRO A 56 -15.14 1.79 1.00
C PRO A 56 -15.24 3.31 0.92
N GLY A 57 -15.66 3.82 -0.25
CA GLY A 57 -15.98 5.23 -0.45
C GLY A 57 -14.78 6.18 -0.48
N THR A 58 -13.57 5.67 -0.70
CA THR A 58 -12.40 6.54 -0.90
C THR A 58 -12.54 7.35 -2.18
N PRO A 59 -12.34 8.69 -2.15
CA PRO A 59 -12.33 9.50 -3.37
C PRO A 59 -11.06 9.28 -4.21
N GLU A 60 -10.02 8.71 -3.60
CA GLU A 60 -8.71 8.45 -4.22
C GLU A 60 -8.37 6.95 -4.12
N PRO A 61 -8.73 6.14 -5.14
CA PRO A 61 -8.43 4.72 -5.13
C PRO A 61 -6.94 4.42 -5.23
N LEU A 62 -6.21 5.10 -6.12
CA LEU A 62 -4.75 4.95 -6.26
C LEU A 62 -4.03 5.91 -5.29
N GLY A 63 -3.83 5.46 -4.05
CA GLY A 63 -3.41 6.34 -2.96
C GLY A 63 -2.08 5.99 -2.30
N GLN A 64 -1.36 4.96 -2.78
CA GLN A 64 -0.12 4.51 -2.12
C GLN A 64 0.97 4.12 -3.11
N VAL A 65 2.19 4.57 -2.78
CA VAL A 65 3.44 4.07 -3.35
C VAL A 65 4.31 3.60 -2.18
N MET A 66 4.61 2.31 -2.13
CA MET A 66 5.43 1.73 -1.07
C MET A 66 6.88 1.63 -1.52
N LEU A 67 7.76 2.30 -0.79
CA LEU A 67 9.19 2.29 -1.00
C LEU A 67 9.90 1.70 0.22
N ARG A 68 10.91 0.86 -0.04
CA ARG A 68 11.84 0.41 0.99
C ARG A 68 12.95 1.44 1.12
N VAL A 69 13.25 1.84 2.34
CA VAL A 69 14.30 2.81 2.66
C VAL A 69 15.32 2.18 3.61
N GLY A 70 16.59 2.57 3.50
CA GLY A 70 17.65 2.04 4.36
C GLY A 70 17.65 2.60 5.78
N ASP A 71 17.13 3.83 5.95
CA ASP A 71 16.99 4.52 7.22
C ASP A 71 15.64 5.25 7.21
N LEU A 72 14.75 4.85 8.11
CA LEU A 72 13.39 5.37 8.17
C LEU A 72 13.34 6.82 8.65
N ASP A 73 13.99 7.12 9.77
CA ASP A 73 13.86 8.43 10.42
C ASP A 73 14.48 9.51 9.54
N ARG A 74 15.59 9.17 8.85
CA ARG A 74 16.16 10.02 7.80
C ARG A 74 15.19 10.26 6.64
N ALA A 75 14.49 9.22 6.18
CA ALA A 75 13.53 9.33 5.08
C ALA A 75 12.32 10.19 5.47
N ILE A 76 11.73 9.96 6.66
CA ILE A 76 10.62 10.78 7.18
C ILE A 76 11.04 12.25 7.20
N SER A 77 12.18 12.57 7.83
CA SER A 77 12.66 13.96 7.91
C SER A 77 12.86 14.59 6.54
N PHE A 78 13.36 13.84 5.56
CA PHE A 78 13.51 14.31 4.19
C PHE A 78 12.16 14.67 3.56
N TYR A 79 11.17 13.77 3.57
CA TYR A 79 9.88 14.04 2.95
C TYR A 79 9.07 15.14 3.65
N GLU A 80 9.16 15.23 4.98
CA GLU A 80 8.52 16.33 5.72
C GLU A 80 9.11 17.69 5.34
N LYS A 81 10.45 17.80 5.31
CA LYS A 81 11.14 19.07 5.03
C LYS A 81 11.14 19.46 3.55
N ALA A 82 11.37 18.50 2.65
CA ALA A 82 11.55 18.77 1.24
C ALA A 82 10.23 18.81 0.47
N CYS A 83 9.26 17.97 0.85
CA CYS A 83 7.99 17.82 0.14
C CYS A 83 6.79 18.38 0.91
N GLY A 84 6.99 18.90 2.13
CA GLY A 84 5.90 19.41 2.97
C GLY A 84 4.90 18.33 3.40
N MET A 85 5.33 17.08 3.36
CA MET A 85 4.47 15.94 3.64
C MET A 85 4.34 15.73 5.17
N LYS A 86 3.28 15.08 5.62
CA LYS A 86 3.05 14.79 7.06
C LYS A 86 3.08 13.29 7.34
N LEU A 87 3.85 12.87 8.35
CA LEU A 87 3.80 11.49 8.83
C LEU A 87 2.38 11.15 9.34
N LEU A 88 1.67 10.26 8.63
CA LEU A 88 0.35 9.81 9.03
C LEU A 88 0.40 8.58 9.95
N ARG A 89 1.34 7.66 9.72
CA ARG A 89 1.47 6.41 10.49
C ARG A 89 2.91 5.91 10.46
N LYS A 90 3.44 5.56 11.63
CA LYS A 90 4.67 4.77 11.79
C LYS A 90 4.31 3.46 12.48
N ARG A 91 4.87 2.34 12.01
CA ARG A 91 4.77 1.03 12.65
C ARG A 91 6.15 0.40 12.60
N ASP A 92 6.65 -0.02 13.75
CA ASP A 92 7.85 -0.81 13.84
C ASP A 92 7.47 -2.29 13.83
N ASN A 93 8.13 -3.06 12.97
CA ASN A 93 7.96 -4.50 12.92
C ASN A 93 9.31 -5.16 13.19
N PRO A 94 9.56 -5.66 14.41
CA PRO A 94 10.85 -6.25 14.77
C PRO A 94 11.18 -7.51 13.94
N GLU A 95 10.17 -8.17 13.34
CA GLU A 95 10.37 -9.31 12.42
C GLU A 95 10.84 -8.86 11.02
N TYR A 96 10.52 -7.63 10.60
CA TYR A 96 10.83 -7.11 9.27
C TYR A 96 11.47 -5.73 9.40
N LYS A 97 12.81 -5.68 9.42
CA LYS A 97 13.65 -4.49 9.64
C LYS A 97 13.43 -3.29 8.66
N VAL A 98 12.50 -3.38 7.70
CA VAL A 98 12.46 -2.47 6.52
C VAL A 98 11.06 -2.02 6.10
N ILE A 99 10.01 -2.22 6.90
CA ILE A 99 8.66 -1.82 6.48
C ILE A 99 8.09 -0.75 7.40
N SER A 100 8.33 0.48 7.01
CA SER A 100 7.61 1.63 7.52
C SER A 100 6.75 2.13 6.37
N MET A 101 5.44 1.96 6.50
CA MET A 101 4.51 2.48 5.52
C MET A 101 4.44 3.99 5.68
N LEU A 102 5.02 4.69 4.72
CA LEU A 102 4.97 6.13 4.62
C LEU A 102 3.70 6.51 3.87
N ASN A 103 2.65 6.85 4.61
CA ASN A 103 1.48 7.49 4.01
C ASN A 103 1.65 9.00 4.21
N LEU A 104 1.73 9.73 3.11
CA LEU A 104 2.02 11.16 3.08
C LEU A 104 0.97 11.84 2.22
N LEU A 105 0.30 12.82 2.81
CA LEU A 105 -0.53 13.76 2.07
C LEU A 105 0.33 14.97 1.74
N SER A 106 0.40 15.34 0.46
CA SER A 106 0.91 16.63 0.06
C SER A 106 -0.20 17.66 0.16
N ASN A 107 0.05 18.79 0.83
CA ASN A 107 -0.90 19.92 0.88
C ASN A 107 -0.90 20.75 -0.43
N PHE A 108 -0.57 20.17 -1.58
CA PHE A 108 -0.66 20.86 -2.87
C PHE A 108 -2.05 20.64 -3.49
N LEU A 109 -3.08 21.12 -2.80
CA LEU A 109 -4.39 21.50 -3.33
C LEU A 109 -4.95 22.64 -2.46
#